data_AF-A0A7U9SSX7-F1
#
_entry.id   AF-A0A7U9SSX7-F1
#
_cell.length_a   1.000
_cell.length_b   1.000
_cell.length_c   1.000
_cell.angle_alpha   90.00
_cell.angle_beta   90.00
_cell.angle_gamma   90.00
#
_symmetry.space_group_name_H-M   'P 1'
#
loop_
_entity.id
_entity.type
_entity.pdbx_description
1 polymer ?
#
loop_
_entity_poly.entity_id
_entity_poly.type
_entity_poly.pdbx_seq_one_letter_code
_entity_poly.pdbx_strand_id
1 'polypeptide(L)'
;MEVKGSKQLYHKLFFIYTMILVCAISALVIFFLNSTRSRFLEQSLSYTEMMNESAVSYLEETADIAEFIHEDLYNSSMEQSDVLHYLTDEPDVYQQFRLDTYIENKLKGYKGIEQFFLDAFQAYGSLSHISLYSYEREEVTKYTRDGKSYRREGDEEVKRRLKEGRLVDEDCFAYLKELRDPATMQVKGCMLLWFKSKKFETICQYYSRAEMIVYNDTEMVVYNSSGEHEISDIAEADDKEALEALLGAYVEQGKNKEYHTISYLEKNRAAAMPFSVVVVILLAGGVVMALGELFVRYHLRHLAGRLNLILDGMTRVMDGDLNVRIPADKNGDELDVIARYFNEMCTKLDEHIKKRYLAEIEQKNAEMDALQSQINPHFLYNTLEAVRMKAICNGDREVGKMLYSLAVTFRAQIKEADIITLAQELHYCKKYMELFEFRYQGQFRAFVECPEEYLQVPIIKFVLQPVIENYFIHGIRMKETDNFIRISVEKEDGYPPGTPP
;
A
#
# COMPACT_ATOMS: atom_id res chain seq x y z
N MET A 1 4.85 -12.40 -37.43
CA MET A 1 4.06 -11.21 -37.04
C MET A 1 4.56 -10.78 -35.67
N GLU A 2 5.37 -9.72 -35.56
CA GLU A 2 5.97 -9.33 -34.27
C GLU A 2 4.89 -8.90 -33.27
N VAL A 3 4.72 -9.66 -32.19
CA VAL A 3 3.78 -9.39 -31.10
C VAL A 3 4.27 -8.17 -30.29
N LYS A 4 3.98 -6.97 -30.78
CA LYS A 4 4.35 -5.68 -30.16
C LYS A 4 3.45 -5.28 -28.95
N GLY A 5 2.51 -6.12 -28.51
CA GLY A 5 1.43 -5.71 -27.61
C GLY A 5 1.75 -5.66 -26.10
N SER A 6 2.53 -6.61 -25.58
CA SER A 6 2.69 -6.81 -24.13
C SER A 6 3.45 -5.68 -23.43
N LYS A 7 4.57 -5.23 -24.00
CA LYS A 7 5.38 -4.14 -23.41
C LYS A 7 4.64 -2.81 -23.40
N GLN A 8 3.83 -2.51 -24.40
CA GLN A 8 3.08 -1.25 -24.46
C GLN A 8 1.98 -1.18 -23.41
N LEU A 9 1.26 -2.29 -23.18
CA LEU A 9 0.22 -2.36 -22.15
C LEU A 9 0.82 -2.18 -20.74
N TYR A 10 1.94 -2.84 -20.46
CA TYR A 10 2.68 -2.67 -19.20
C TYR A 10 3.06 -1.21 -18.95
N HIS A 11 3.68 -0.53 -19.92
CA HIS A 11 4.12 0.86 -19.74
C HIS A 11 2.93 1.82 -19.54
N LYS A 12 1.82 1.61 -20.27
CA LYS A 12 0.60 2.42 -20.11
C LYS A 12 0.00 2.24 -18.71
N LEU A 13 -0.20 1.00 -18.27
CA LEU A 13 -0.75 0.71 -16.95
C LEU A 13 0.16 1.22 -15.84
N PHE A 14 1.47 0.97 -15.94
CA PHE A 14 2.46 1.45 -14.99
C PHE A 14 2.40 2.97 -14.83
N PHE A 15 2.39 3.72 -15.94
CA PHE A 15 2.30 5.18 -15.90
C PHE A 15 0.99 5.66 -15.25
N ILE A 16 -0.14 5.03 -15.55
CA ILE A 16 -1.44 5.38 -14.96
C ILE A 16 -1.43 5.13 -13.44
N TYR A 17 -0.98 3.96 -12.99
CA TYR A 17 -0.93 3.63 -11.56
C TYR A 17 0.05 4.53 -10.81
N THR A 18 1.23 4.81 -11.37
CA THR A 18 2.19 5.75 -10.75
C THR A 18 1.64 7.17 -10.70
N MET A 19 0.94 7.66 -11.74
CA MET A 19 0.26 8.96 -11.69
C MET A 19 -0.79 9.04 -10.59
N ILE A 20 -1.65 8.02 -10.46
CA ILE A 20 -2.68 7.96 -9.41
C ILE A 20 -2.01 7.95 -8.03
N LEU A 21 -0.95 7.16 -7.86
CA LEU A 21 -0.20 7.05 -6.61
C LEU A 21 0.44 8.39 -6.22
N VAL A 22 1.11 9.07 -7.16
CA VAL A 22 1.70 10.40 -6.95
C VAL A 22 0.65 11.41 -6.54
N CYS A 23 -0.49 11.46 -7.24
CA CYS A 23 -1.57 12.39 -6.93
C CYS A 23 -2.17 12.14 -5.54
N ALA A 24 -2.46 10.87 -5.20
CA ALA A 24 -3.03 10.49 -3.92
C ALA A 24 -2.06 10.80 -2.75
N ILE A 25 -0.79 10.45 -2.89
CA ILE A 25 0.22 10.70 -1.84
C ILE A 25 0.47 12.21 -1.71
N SER A 26 0.55 12.95 -2.81
CA SER A 26 0.74 14.40 -2.75
C SER A 26 -0.44 15.09 -2.05
N ALA A 27 -1.67 14.69 -2.36
CA ALA A 27 -2.86 15.19 -1.68
C ALA A 27 -2.84 14.87 -0.17
N LEU A 28 -2.42 13.67 0.20
CA LEU A 28 -2.30 13.23 1.59
C LEU A 28 -1.21 14.02 2.33
N VAL A 29 -0.04 14.22 1.72
CA VAL A 29 1.05 15.03 2.29
C VAL A 29 0.61 16.48 2.49
N ILE A 30 -0.06 17.08 1.51
CA ILE A 30 -0.61 18.45 1.62
C ILE A 30 -1.64 18.51 2.75
N PHE A 31 -2.53 17.52 2.83
CA PHE A 31 -3.51 17.43 3.92
C PHE A 31 -2.84 17.34 5.30
N PHE A 32 -1.83 16.48 5.46
CA PHE A 32 -1.10 16.35 6.71
C PHE A 32 -0.32 17.62 7.08
N LEU A 33 0.30 18.29 6.12
CA LEU A 33 0.97 19.57 6.36
C LEU A 33 -0.02 20.64 6.83
N ASN A 34 -1.17 20.77 6.15
CA ASN A 34 -2.21 21.73 6.54
C ASN A 34 -2.82 21.40 7.91
N SER A 35 -3.18 20.13 8.13
CA SER A 35 -3.74 19.68 9.42
C SER A 35 -2.75 19.89 10.56
N THR A 36 -1.48 19.54 10.37
CA THR A 36 -0.43 19.74 11.38
C THR A 36 -0.23 21.23 11.65
N ARG A 37 -0.21 22.07 10.61
CA ARG A 37 -0.12 23.52 10.75
C ARG A 37 -1.28 24.09 11.59
N SER A 38 -2.52 23.66 11.31
CA SER A 38 -3.69 24.07 12.10
C SER A 38 -3.58 23.64 13.57
N ARG A 39 -3.10 22.42 13.85
CA ARG A 39 -2.90 21.95 15.23
C ARG A 39 -1.83 22.75 15.97
N PHE A 40 -0.72 23.08 15.31
CA PHE A 40 0.32 23.93 15.90
C PHE A 40 -0.18 25.35 16.20
N LEU A 41 -1.03 25.91 15.32
CA LEU A 41 -1.66 27.19 15.54
C LEU A 41 -2.56 27.13 16.79
N GLU A 42 -3.48 26.16 16.85
CA GLU A 42 -4.40 25.98 17.97
C GLU A 42 -3.65 25.77 19.30
N GLN A 43 -2.62 24.93 19.30
CA GLN A 43 -1.77 24.72 20.47
C GLN A 43 -1.04 26.00 20.90
N SER A 44 -0.54 26.79 19.94
CA SER A 44 0.18 28.03 20.27
C SER A 44 -0.77 29.10 20.82
N LEU A 45 -2.00 29.20 20.30
CA LEU A 45 -3.05 30.06 20.84
C LEU A 45 -3.43 29.64 22.26
N SER A 46 -3.65 28.35 22.50
CA SER A 46 -3.94 27.83 23.83
C SER A 46 -2.82 28.11 24.83
N TYR A 47 -1.55 28.04 24.41
CA TYR A 47 -0.44 28.45 25.28
C TYR A 47 -0.39 29.95 25.55
N THR A 48 -0.73 30.80 24.58
CA THR A 48 -0.88 32.25 24.80
C THR A 48 -1.98 32.54 25.82
N GLU A 49 -3.12 31.85 25.74
CA GLU A 49 -4.23 31.96 26.68
C GLU A 49 -3.80 31.54 28.09
N MET A 50 -3.20 30.35 28.25
CA MET A 50 -2.69 29.87 29.54
C MET A 50 -1.61 30.81 30.13
N MET A 51 -0.78 31.40 29.29
CA MET A 51 0.22 32.38 29.69
C MET A 51 -0.44 33.64 30.27
N ASN A 52 -1.47 34.16 29.59
CA ASN A 52 -2.24 35.31 30.04
C ASN A 52 -2.96 35.00 31.36
N GLU A 53 -3.64 33.86 31.46
CA GLU A 53 -4.29 33.41 32.70
C GLU A 53 -3.30 33.31 33.87
N SER A 54 -2.09 32.80 33.62
CA SER A 54 -1.04 32.71 34.65
C SER A 54 -0.58 34.09 35.14
N ALA A 55 -0.51 35.08 34.24
CA ALA A 55 -0.17 36.45 34.60
C ALA A 55 -1.30 37.12 35.41
N VAL A 56 -2.55 36.96 34.97
CA VAL A 56 -3.74 37.46 35.69
C VAL A 56 -3.85 36.82 37.08
N SER A 57 -3.60 35.51 37.19
CA SER A 57 -3.61 34.80 38.46
C SER A 57 -2.51 35.28 39.41
N TYR A 58 -1.31 35.59 38.90
CA TYR A 58 -0.27 36.18 39.73
C TYR A 58 -0.66 37.59 40.22
N LEU A 59 -1.27 38.41 39.36
CA LEU A 59 -1.81 39.70 39.79
C LEU A 59 -2.89 39.53 40.86
N GLU A 60 -3.79 38.55 40.72
CA GLU A 60 -4.82 38.22 41.71
C GLU A 60 -4.21 37.84 43.05
N GLU A 61 -3.26 36.91 43.05
CA GLU A 61 -2.53 36.50 44.24
C GLU A 61 -1.88 37.70 44.94
N THR A 62 -1.19 38.58 44.20
CA THR A 62 -0.55 39.75 44.80
C THR A 62 -1.55 40.80 45.31
N ALA A 63 -2.68 40.97 44.63
CA ALA A 63 -3.74 41.87 45.04
C ALA A 63 -4.46 41.37 46.30
N ASP A 64 -4.63 40.06 46.44
CA ASP A 64 -5.23 39.42 47.62
C ASP A 64 -4.29 39.42 48.81
N ILE A 65 -2.99 39.18 48.59
CA ILE A 65 -1.97 39.35 49.63
C ILE A 65 -1.98 40.80 50.13
N ALA A 66 -2.10 41.77 49.21
CA ALA A 66 -2.15 43.17 49.58
C ALA A 66 -3.39 43.53 50.40
N GLU A 67 -4.54 42.96 50.07
CA GLU A 67 -5.78 43.08 50.85
C GLU A 67 -5.63 42.44 52.22
N PHE A 68 -5.13 41.20 52.27
CA PHE A 68 -4.98 40.45 53.51
C PHE A 68 -4.05 41.14 54.51
N ILE A 69 -2.88 41.62 54.06
CA ILE A 69 -1.95 42.34 54.95
C ILE A 69 -2.61 43.63 55.48
N HIS A 70 -3.39 44.31 54.65
CA HIS A 70 -4.12 45.50 55.08
C HIS A 70 -5.22 45.16 56.08
N GLU A 71 -6.05 44.15 55.82
CA GLU A 71 -7.11 43.72 56.74
C GLU A 71 -6.54 43.18 58.06
N ASP A 72 -5.46 42.38 58.02
CA ASP A 72 -4.81 41.81 59.20
C ASP A 72 -4.22 42.92 60.10
N LEU A 73 -3.66 43.97 59.49
CA LEU A 73 -3.22 45.16 60.21
C LEU A 73 -4.38 45.83 60.98
N TYR A 74 -5.58 45.88 60.39
CA TYR A 74 -6.76 46.48 61.01
C TYR A 74 -7.46 45.56 62.02
N ASN A 75 -7.33 44.24 61.86
CA ASN A 75 -7.88 43.25 62.77
C ASN A 75 -7.14 43.24 64.12
N SER A 76 -5.86 43.63 64.13
CA SER A 76 -5.09 43.74 65.36
C SER A 76 -5.04 45.16 65.88
N SER A 77 -5.75 45.41 66.99
CA SER A 77 -5.87 46.75 67.58
C SER A 77 -4.54 47.35 68.04
N MET A 78 -3.56 46.52 68.42
CA MET A 78 -2.24 46.98 68.84
C MET A 78 -1.41 47.48 67.65
N GLU A 79 -1.29 46.68 66.59
CA GLU A 79 -0.53 46.98 65.38
C GLU A 79 -1.17 48.14 64.60
N GLN A 80 -2.51 48.20 64.54
CA GLN A 80 -3.23 49.33 64.00
C GLN A 80 -2.91 50.63 64.73
N SER A 81 -2.99 50.63 66.07
CA SER A 81 -2.68 51.81 66.88
C SER A 81 -1.22 52.23 66.71
N ASP A 82 -0.31 51.25 66.67
CA ASP A 82 1.12 51.47 66.46
C ASP A 82 1.42 52.10 65.09
N VAL A 83 0.83 51.60 63.99
CA VAL A 83 1.00 52.22 62.66
C VAL A 83 0.45 53.65 62.64
N LEU A 84 -0.69 53.92 63.28
CA LEU A 84 -1.25 55.27 63.31
C LEU A 84 -0.36 56.25 64.07
N HIS A 85 0.08 55.90 65.29
CA HIS A 85 1.05 56.70 66.04
C HIS A 85 2.38 56.83 65.28
N TYR A 86 2.81 55.78 64.58
CA TYR A 86 4.00 55.84 63.72
C TYR A 86 3.83 56.88 62.61
N LEU A 87 2.63 57.07 62.06
CA LEU A 87 2.39 58.02 60.97
C LEU A 87 2.19 59.46 61.46
N THR A 88 1.58 59.67 62.61
CA THR A 88 1.17 61.00 63.09
C THR A 88 2.17 61.64 64.05
N ASP A 89 2.76 60.87 64.97
CA ASP A 89 3.47 61.43 66.12
C ASP A 89 4.92 61.78 65.79
N GLU A 90 5.49 62.78 66.44
CA GLU A 90 6.93 63.06 66.30
C GLU A 90 7.78 61.85 66.76
N PRO A 91 8.99 61.65 66.20
CA PRO A 91 9.76 60.43 66.45
C PRO A 91 10.02 60.13 67.93
N ASP A 92 10.25 61.15 68.76
CA ASP A 92 10.45 61.02 70.21
C ASP A 92 9.17 60.63 70.95
N VAL A 93 8.03 61.21 70.55
CA VAL A 93 6.70 60.88 71.09
C VAL A 93 6.32 59.44 70.75
N TYR A 94 6.54 59.04 69.50
CA TYR A 94 6.30 57.67 69.04
C TYR A 94 7.16 56.65 69.81
N GLN A 95 8.43 56.95 70.05
CA GLN A 95 9.30 56.06 70.84
C GLN A 95 8.84 55.92 72.29
N GLN A 96 8.35 57.00 72.92
CA GLN A 96 7.74 56.94 74.24
C GLN A 96 6.48 56.07 74.22
N PHE A 97 5.56 56.30 73.28
CA PHE A 97 4.35 55.49 73.10
C PHE A 97 4.67 53.99 72.98
N ARG A 98 5.67 53.61 72.17
CA ARG A 98 6.10 52.22 72.03
C ARG A 98 6.62 51.62 73.32
N LEU A 99 7.45 52.36 74.07
CA LEU A 99 8.02 51.90 75.33
C LEU A 99 6.93 51.70 76.38
N ASP A 100 6.00 52.66 76.50
CA ASP A 100 4.87 52.58 77.43
C ASP A 100 3.96 51.40 77.06
N THR A 101 3.60 51.29 75.78
CA THR A 101 2.78 50.17 75.25
C THR A 101 3.44 48.81 75.50
N TYR A 102 4.76 48.71 75.32
CA TYR A 102 5.51 47.49 75.59
C TYR A 102 5.55 47.12 77.08
N ILE A 103 5.71 48.10 77.98
CA ILE A 103 5.71 47.88 79.42
C ILE A 103 4.34 47.39 79.89
N GLU A 104 3.27 48.02 79.42
CA GLU A 104 1.89 47.68 79.78
C GLU A 104 1.45 46.31 79.23
N ASN A 105 1.94 45.94 78.05
CA ASN A 105 1.52 44.73 77.32
C ASN A 105 2.58 43.62 77.30
N LYS A 106 3.54 43.67 78.23
CA LYS A 106 4.67 42.72 78.31
C LYS A 106 4.26 41.23 78.36
N LEU A 107 3.05 40.94 78.83
CA LEU A 107 2.46 39.59 78.88
C LEU A 107 1.61 39.22 77.66
N LYS A 108 1.19 40.20 76.83
CA LYS A 108 0.32 40.00 75.66
C LYS A 108 1.07 39.89 74.33
N GLY A 109 2.40 39.96 74.35
CA GLY A 109 3.22 39.68 73.18
C GLY A 109 3.18 40.77 72.10
N TYR A 110 3.00 42.04 72.48
CA TYR A 110 3.20 43.16 71.55
C TYR A 110 4.63 43.15 71.01
N LYS A 111 4.78 43.07 69.68
CA LYS A 111 6.08 43.02 68.99
C LYS A 111 6.30 44.19 68.03
N GLY A 112 5.29 45.06 67.90
CA GLY A 112 5.33 46.26 67.06
C GLY A 112 5.22 46.00 65.57
N ILE A 113 5.05 47.09 64.82
CA ILE A 113 4.81 47.07 63.37
C ILE A 113 5.97 46.50 62.57
N GLU A 114 7.21 46.59 63.08
CA GLU A 114 8.36 45.98 62.40
C GLU A 114 8.28 44.46 62.40
N GLN A 115 7.83 43.87 63.50
CA GLN A 115 7.64 42.42 63.56
C GLN A 115 6.47 41.98 62.68
N PHE A 116 5.36 42.74 62.68
CA PHE A 116 4.22 42.47 61.80
C PHE A 116 4.66 42.42 60.32
N PHE A 117 5.45 43.40 59.86
CA PHE A 117 5.98 43.37 58.49
C PHE A 117 6.98 42.24 58.27
N LEU A 118 7.81 41.89 59.26
CA LEU A 118 8.71 40.75 59.16
C LEU A 118 7.95 39.44 59.00
N ASP A 119 6.86 39.25 59.75
CA ASP A 119 5.98 38.09 59.66
C ASP A 119 5.29 38.03 58.28
N ALA A 120 4.85 39.18 57.76
CA ALA A 120 4.32 39.29 56.39
C ALA A 120 5.37 38.91 55.32
N PHE A 121 6.62 39.35 55.45
CA PHE A 121 7.70 38.94 54.54
C PHE A 121 8.04 37.45 54.61
N GLN A 122 7.86 36.82 55.78
CA GLN A 122 8.06 35.38 55.96
C GLN A 122 6.89 34.58 55.35
N ALA A 123 5.66 35.08 55.47
CA ALA A 123 4.48 34.45 54.91
C ALA A 123 4.44 34.56 53.37
N TYR A 124 4.83 35.71 52.82
CA TYR A 124 4.61 36.03 51.40
C TYR A 124 5.93 36.18 50.61
N GLY A 125 6.29 35.15 49.87
CA GLY A 125 7.53 35.10 49.09
C GLY A 125 7.63 36.12 47.94
N SER A 126 6.49 36.53 47.37
CA SER A 126 6.38 37.51 46.28
C SER A 126 6.61 38.96 46.72
N LEU A 127 6.40 39.26 48.00
CA LEU A 127 6.54 40.60 48.58
C LEU A 127 8.01 41.03 48.63
N SER A 128 8.34 42.10 47.93
CA SER A 128 9.69 42.69 47.83
C SER A 128 10.02 43.54 49.05
N HIS A 129 9.19 44.54 49.31
CA HIS A 129 9.33 45.49 50.42
C HIS A 129 7.98 46.16 50.71
N ILE A 130 7.86 46.79 51.88
CA ILE A 130 6.66 47.55 52.28
C ILE A 130 7.11 48.99 52.52
N SER A 131 6.37 49.97 52.02
CA SER A 131 6.66 51.38 52.30
C SER A 131 5.46 52.05 52.97
N LEU A 132 5.70 52.70 54.09
CA LEU A 132 4.72 53.57 54.75
C LEU A 132 5.00 55.01 54.39
N TYR A 133 3.95 55.75 54.03
CA TYR A 133 4.03 57.18 53.75
C TYR A 133 3.11 57.94 54.71
N SER A 134 3.68 58.90 55.46
CA SER A 134 2.92 59.79 56.33
C SER A 134 2.50 61.05 55.56
N TYR A 135 1.21 61.36 55.55
CA TYR A 135 0.73 62.61 54.95
C TYR A 135 1.01 63.83 55.85
N GLU A 136 1.12 63.62 57.15
CA GLU A 136 1.33 64.69 58.13
C GLU A 136 2.79 65.12 58.21
N ARG A 137 3.71 64.15 58.24
CA ARG A 137 5.16 64.41 58.28
C ARG A 137 5.81 64.45 56.89
N GLU A 138 5.07 64.06 55.86
CA GLU A 138 5.59 63.94 54.49
C GLU A 138 6.84 63.04 54.41
N GLU A 139 6.90 61.98 55.22
CA GLU A 139 8.03 61.05 55.27
C GLU A 139 7.67 59.70 54.66
N VAL A 140 8.64 59.06 54.00
CA VAL A 140 8.54 57.67 53.56
C VAL A 140 9.44 56.77 54.41
N THR A 141 8.91 55.65 54.85
CA THR A 141 9.67 54.60 55.55
C THR A 141 9.58 53.30 54.77
N LYS A 142 10.72 52.82 54.27
CA LYS A 142 10.84 51.54 53.57
C LYS A 142 11.25 50.44 54.54
N TYR A 143 10.46 49.38 54.63
CA TYR A 143 10.74 48.16 55.37
C TYR A 143 11.19 47.07 54.41
N THR A 144 12.32 46.42 54.71
CA THR A 144 12.92 45.38 53.88
C THR A 144 12.85 44.02 54.57
N ARG A 145 12.92 42.96 53.75
CA ARG A 145 12.84 41.56 54.22
C ARG A 145 13.94 41.17 55.23
N ASP A 146 15.07 41.87 55.24
CA ASP A 146 16.14 41.67 56.22
C ASP A 146 15.86 42.32 57.60
N GLY A 147 14.64 42.84 57.80
CA GLY A 147 14.20 43.46 59.06
C GLY A 147 14.70 44.88 59.27
N LYS A 148 15.29 45.51 58.24
CA LYS A 148 15.73 46.91 58.31
C LYS A 148 14.62 47.86 57.86
N SER A 149 14.60 49.04 58.46
CA SER A 149 13.76 50.16 58.03
C SER A 149 14.63 51.36 57.66
N TYR A 150 14.24 52.04 56.59
CA TYR A 150 14.92 53.23 56.09
C TYR A 150 13.92 54.37 56.01
N ARG A 151 14.04 55.34 56.90
CA ARG A 151 13.24 56.57 56.89
C ARG A 151 13.95 57.64 56.06
N ARG A 152 13.20 58.31 55.20
CA ARG A 152 13.66 59.46 54.42
C ARG A 152 12.54 60.50 54.36
N GLU A 153 12.89 61.78 54.37
CA GLU A 153 11.97 62.84 53.96
C GLU A 153 11.43 62.55 52.57
N GLY A 154 10.11 62.68 52.41
CA GLY A 154 9.44 62.54 51.12
C GLY A 154 9.80 63.72 50.24
N ASP A 155 10.67 63.47 49.26
CA ASP A 155 10.94 64.45 48.20
C ASP A 155 9.64 64.74 47.42
N GLU A 156 9.54 65.90 46.77
CA GLU A 156 8.39 66.29 45.94
C GLU A 156 8.09 65.23 44.86
N GLU A 157 9.11 64.48 44.45
CA GLU A 157 8.99 63.35 43.54
C GLU A 157 8.14 62.18 44.10
N VAL A 158 8.25 61.87 45.40
CA VAL A 158 7.45 60.80 46.04
C VAL A 158 5.98 61.21 46.11
N LYS A 159 5.72 62.46 46.48
CA LYS A 159 4.36 63.03 46.49
C LYS A 159 3.75 63.03 45.10
N ARG A 160 4.53 63.43 44.09
CA ARG A 160 4.10 63.44 42.69
C ARG A 160 3.77 62.02 42.22
N ARG A 161 4.63 61.03 42.50
CA ARG A 161 4.39 59.62 42.14
C ARG A 161 3.13 59.05 42.78
N LEU A 162 2.88 59.34 44.06
CA LEU A 162 1.66 58.91 44.76
C LEU A 162 0.40 59.57 44.20
N LYS A 163 0.46 60.87 43.84
CA LYS A 163 -0.67 61.59 43.21
C LYS A 163 -0.94 61.14 41.78
N GLU A 164 0.10 60.82 41.03
CA GLU A 164 0.02 60.38 39.63
C GLU A 164 -0.21 58.86 39.49
N GLY A 165 -0.33 58.10 40.59
CA GLY A 165 -0.53 56.65 40.55
C GLY A 165 0.66 55.85 39.99
N ARG A 166 1.86 56.44 40.02
CA ARG A 166 3.10 55.82 39.53
C ARG A 166 3.67 54.83 40.55
N LEU A 167 3.04 53.66 40.61
CA LEU A 167 3.33 52.57 41.55
C LEU A 167 4.22 51.47 40.97
N VAL A 168 5.07 51.81 40.01
CA VAL A 168 5.94 50.87 39.31
C VAL A 168 7.40 51.34 39.41
N ASP A 169 8.31 50.39 39.66
CA ASP A 169 9.76 50.57 39.76
C ASP A 169 10.47 49.48 38.92
N GLU A 170 11.78 49.60 38.69
CA GLU A 170 12.53 48.76 37.71
C GLU A 170 12.24 47.25 37.79
N ASP A 171 12.06 46.70 38.99
CA ASP A 171 11.82 45.27 39.24
C ASP A 171 10.58 44.98 40.11
N CYS A 172 9.75 45.98 40.38
CA CYS A 172 8.64 45.85 41.31
C CYS A 172 7.42 46.69 40.90
N PHE A 173 6.24 46.23 41.30
CA PHE A 173 4.99 46.99 41.22
C PHE A 173 4.32 46.98 42.58
N ALA A 174 3.45 47.96 42.86
CA ALA A 174 2.86 48.12 44.19
C ALA A 174 1.35 48.24 44.17
N TYR A 175 0.72 47.78 45.25
CA TYR A 175 -0.66 48.13 45.56
C TYR A 175 -0.68 49.19 46.66
N LEU A 176 -1.48 50.24 46.47
CA LEU A 176 -1.66 51.31 47.44
C LEU A 176 -2.86 51.00 48.35
N LYS A 177 -2.60 51.02 49.66
CA LYS A 177 -3.61 50.84 50.71
C LYS A 177 -3.61 52.05 51.62
N GLU A 178 -4.70 52.80 51.63
CA GLU A 178 -4.83 53.94 52.52
C GLU A 178 -4.97 53.50 53.98
N LEU A 179 -4.28 54.23 54.86
CA LEU A 179 -4.32 54.02 56.30
C LEU A 179 -5.15 55.13 56.93
N ARG A 180 -6.34 54.76 57.37
CA ARG A 180 -7.35 55.60 58.02
C ARG A 180 -7.41 55.33 59.51
N ASP A 181 -7.59 56.39 60.27
CA ASP A 181 -7.97 56.31 61.68
C ASP A 181 -9.41 55.75 61.78
N PRO A 182 -9.65 54.62 62.45
CA PRO A 182 -10.98 54.01 62.56
C PRO A 182 -12.02 54.87 63.28
N ALA A 183 -11.59 55.74 64.19
CA ALA A 183 -12.49 56.58 64.97
C ALA A 183 -12.96 57.81 64.17
N THR A 184 -12.07 58.39 63.36
CA THR A 184 -12.33 59.64 62.64
C THR A 184 -12.55 59.46 61.13
N MET A 185 -12.23 58.28 60.60
CA MET A 185 -12.20 57.94 59.16
C MET A 185 -11.26 58.81 58.31
N GLN A 186 -10.43 59.65 58.95
CA GLN A 186 -9.45 60.50 58.29
C GLN A 186 -8.26 59.66 57.81
N VAL A 187 -7.80 59.92 56.59
CA VAL A 187 -6.59 59.30 56.04
C VAL A 187 -5.37 59.94 56.71
N LYS A 188 -4.54 59.13 57.38
CA LYS A 188 -3.32 59.58 58.06
C LYS A 188 -2.05 59.27 57.25
N GLY A 189 -2.13 58.28 56.37
CA GLY A 189 -1.04 57.91 55.48
C GLY A 189 -1.46 56.83 54.50
N CYS A 190 -0.50 56.21 53.83
CA CYS A 190 -0.73 55.03 53.02
C CYS A 190 0.38 54.00 53.19
N MET A 191 0.04 52.74 52.90
CA MET A 191 0.92 51.60 52.84
C MET A 191 1.03 51.13 51.39
N LEU A 192 2.25 51.07 50.88
CA LEU A 192 2.59 50.56 49.56
C LEU A 192 3.19 49.16 49.73
N LEU A 193 2.52 48.16 49.18
CA LEU A 193 2.96 46.77 49.22
C LEU A 193 3.60 46.43 47.87
N TRP A 194 4.93 46.31 47.85
CA TRP A 194 5.69 46.12 46.60
C TRP A 194 5.93 44.64 46.32
N PHE A 195 5.60 44.18 45.13
CA PHE A 195 5.73 42.81 44.65
C PHE A 195 6.73 42.72 43.51
N LYS A 196 7.41 41.58 43.38
CA LYS A 196 8.44 41.36 42.34
C LYS A 196 7.81 41.20 40.96
N SER A 197 8.27 41.96 39.96
CA SER A 197 7.84 41.81 38.56
C SER A 197 8.51 40.62 37.85
N LYS A 198 9.67 40.15 38.35
CA LYS A 198 10.44 39.02 37.79
C LYS A 198 9.66 37.71 37.58
N LYS A 199 8.52 37.54 38.27
CA LYS A 199 7.65 36.38 38.05
C LYS A 199 7.06 36.38 36.63
N PHE A 200 6.74 37.54 36.07
CA PHE A 200 6.27 37.67 34.68
C PHE A 200 7.32 37.22 33.67
N GLU A 201 8.61 37.50 33.93
CA GLU A 201 9.72 36.98 33.14
C GLU A 201 9.74 35.44 33.13
N THR A 202 9.54 34.83 34.30
CA THR A 202 9.51 33.36 34.44
C THR A 202 8.31 32.75 33.70
N ILE A 203 7.15 33.41 33.76
CA ILE A 203 5.94 33.00 33.03
C ILE A 203 6.20 33.08 31.52
N CYS A 204 6.71 34.21 31.04
CA CYS A 204 7.01 34.43 29.63
C CYS A 204 8.05 33.40 29.10
N GLN A 205 9.10 33.11 29.86
CA GLN A 205 10.12 32.11 29.51
C GLN A 205 9.55 30.69 29.41
N TYR A 206 8.55 30.34 30.23
CA TYR A 206 7.92 29.02 30.19
C TYR A 206 7.10 28.80 28.91
N TYR A 207 6.37 29.82 28.45
CA TYR A 207 5.53 29.72 27.25
C TYR A 207 6.27 30.10 25.95
N SER A 208 7.39 30.84 26.03
CA SER A 208 8.49 31.10 25.07
C SER A 208 8.17 31.55 23.63
N ARG A 209 6.94 31.39 23.15
CA ARG A 209 6.51 31.70 21.78
C ARG A 209 5.70 32.99 21.69
N ALA A 210 5.01 33.32 22.77
CA ALA A 210 4.21 34.53 22.88
C ALA A 210 4.96 35.57 23.71
N GLU A 211 4.69 36.82 23.39
CA GLU A 211 5.19 37.99 24.11
C GLU A 211 4.12 38.46 25.10
N MET A 212 4.54 39.18 26.14
CA MET A 212 3.67 39.68 27.21
C MET A 212 4.01 41.11 27.56
N ILE A 213 2.95 41.90 27.75
CA ILE A 213 3.00 43.25 28.30
C ILE A 213 2.06 43.30 29.52
N VAL A 214 2.55 43.85 30.62
CA VAL A 214 1.78 44.10 31.82
C VAL A 214 1.93 45.58 32.17
N TYR A 215 0.81 46.27 32.37
CA TYR A 215 0.80 47.70 32.67
C TYR A 215 -0.35 48.05 33.61
N ASN A 216 -0.33 49.25 34.20
CA ASN A 216 -1.39 49.70 35.11
C ASN A 216 -2.37 50.68 34.43
N ASP A 217 -3.45 51.06 35.11
CA ASP A 217 -4.44 52.05 34.62
C ASP A 217 -3.82 53.44 34.31
N THR A 218 -2.59 53.72 34.78
CA THR A 218 -1.82 54.94 34.45
C THR A 218 -0.86 54.75 33.27
N GLU A 219 -1.01 53.65 32.51
CA GLU A 219 -0.19 53.30 31.34
C GLU A 219 1.30 53.05 31.64
N MET A 220 1.66 52.82 32.90
CA MET A 220 3.03 52.52 33.31
C MET A 220 3.33 51.03 33.12
N VAL A 221 4.43 50.73 32.42
CA VAL A 221 4.88 49.36 32.11
C VAL A 221 5.40 48.68 33.38
N VAL A 222 4.78 47.59 33.80
CA VAL A 222 5.29 46.70 34.86
C VAL A 222 6.26 45.66 34.29
N TYR A 223 5.92 45.13 33.11
CA TYR A 223 6.74 44.15 32.42
C TYR A 223 6.46 44.23 30.91
N ASN A 224 7.51 44.14 30.09
CA ASN A 224 7.39 44.08 28.64
C ASN A 224 8.50 43.16 28.11
N SER A 225 8.12 42.05 27.47
CA SER A 225 9.08 41.06 26.98
C SER A 225 9.75 41.45 25.65
N SER A 226 9.09 42.25 24.82
CA SER A 226 9.58 42.64 23.48
C SER A 226 10.21 44.03 23.46
N GLY A 227 9.61 44.99 24.17
CA GLY A 227 10.05 46.39 24.18
C GLY A 227 9.82 47.15 22.86
N GLU A 228 9.18 46.53 21.86
CA GLU A 228 9.00 47.11 20.52
C GLU A 228 7.80 48.06 20.38
N HIS A 229 6.81 47.97 21.28
CA HIS A 229 5.56 48.74 21.19
C HIS A 229 5.40 49.73 22.35
N GLU A 230 4.98 50.96 22.03
CA GLU A 230 4.61 51.97 23.02
C GLU A 230 3.25 51.63 23.65
N ILE A 231 3.12 51.80 24.97
CA ILE A 231 1.91 51.43 25.71
C ILE A 231 0.73 52.36 25.39
N SER A 232 0.99 53.63 25.07
CA SER A 232 -0.05 54.60 24.70
C SER A 232 -0.89 54.09 23.53
N ASP A 233 -0.24 53.53 22.51
CA ASP A 233 -0.92 53.00 21.31
C ASP A 233 -1.76 51.75 21.63
N ILE A 234 -1.31 50.98 22.63
CA ILE A 234 -1.98 49.76 23.10
C ILE A 234 -3.17 50.11 24.01
N ALA A 235 -3.04 51.14 24.85
CA ALA A 235 -4.08 51.60 25.76
C ALA A 235 -5.23 52.32 25.03
N GLU A 236 -4.96 52.94 23.87
CA GLU A 236 -5.99 53.53 23.01
C GLU A 236 -6.84 52.49 22.25
N ALA A 237 -6.41 51.24 22.19
CA ALA A 237 -7.15 50.18 21.51
C ALA A 237 -8.29 49.64 22.39
N ASP A 238 -9.52 50.07 22.09
CA ASP A 238 -10.72 49.77 22.88
C ASP A 238 -11.17 48.29 22.85
N ASP A 239 -10.74 47.50 21.86
CA ASP A 239 -11.14 46.10 21.72
C ASP A 239 -10.04 45.15 21.20
N LYS A 240 -10.33 43.85 21.32
CA LYS A 240 -9.44 42.76 20.91
C LYS A 240 -9.09 42.85 19.41
N GLU A 241 -10.03 43.27 18.57
CA GLU A 241 -9.83 43.34 17.11
C GLU A 241 -8.88 44.48 16.73
N ALA A 242 -8.99 45.63 17.39
CA ALA A 242 -8.08 46.76 17.25
C ALA A 242 -6.66 46.39 17.71
N LEU A 243 -6.52 45.70 18.84
CA LEU A 243 -5.24 45.19 19.33
C LEU A 243 -4.59 44.19 18.35
N GLU A 244 -5.36 43.25 17.81
CA GLU A 244 -4.86 42.31 16.81
C GLU A 244 -4.40 43.00 15.51
N ALA A 245 -5.09 44.08 15.11
CA ALA A 245 -4.75 44.86 13.93
C ALA A 245 -3.48 45.70 14.13
N LEU A 246 -3.35 46.33 15.31
CA LEU A 246 -2.19 47.14 15.70
C LEU A 246 -0.92 46.28 15.77
N LEU A 247 -1.01 45.11 16.42
CA LEU A 247 0.14 44.24 16.67
C LEU A 247 0.40 43.23 15.54
N GLY A 248 -0.53 43.07 14.58
CA GLY A 248 -0.45 42.03 13.56
C GLY A 248 -0.38 40.61 14.15
N ALA A 249 -0.94 40.44 15.34
CA ALA A 249 -0.79 39.27 16.20
C ALA A 249 -2.16 38.73 16.63
N TYR A 250 -2.18 37.51 17.16
CA TYR A 250 -3.29 37.03 17.99
C TYR A 250 -3.04 37.52 19.41
N VAL A 251 -4.07 38.08 20.03
CA VAL A 251 -3.94 38.76 21.33
C VAL A 251 -4.85 38.08 22.35
N GLU A 252 -4.41 37.99 23.59
CA GLU A 252 -5.27 37.71 24.74
C GLU A 252 -5.07 38.82 25.77
N GLN A 253 -6.19 39.33 26.29
CA GLN A 253 -6.20 40.43 27.26
C GLN A 253 -6.77 39.94 28.60
N GLY A 254 -6.23 40.47 29.68
CA GLY A 254 -6.72 40.24 31.03
C GLY A 254 -6.66 41.52 31.84
N LYS A 255 -7.56 41.67 32.81
CA LYS A 255 -7.54 42.80 33.74
C LYS A 255 -7.75 42.27 35.16
N ASN A 256 -6.94 42.76 36.09
CA ASN A 256 -7.17 42.55 37.51
C ASN A 256 -6.88 43.83 38.30
N LYS A 257 -7.91 44.33 39.01
CA LYS A 257 -7.92 45.64 39.69
C LYS A 257 -7.37 46.73 38.77
N GLU A 258 -6.22 47.31 39.12
CA GLU A 258 -5.57 48.42 38.43
C GLU A 258 -4.54 47.99 37.38
N TYR A 259 -4.36 46.68 37.14
CA TYR A 259 -3.37 46.12 36.22
C TYR A 259 -4.01 45.38 35.04
N HIS A 260 -3.42 45.54 33.87
CA HIS A 260 -3.80 44.92 32.60
C HIS A 260 -2.68 44.04 32.10
N THR A 261 -3.05 42.90 31.52
CA THR A 261 -2.14 41.96 30.88
C THR A 261 -2.53 41.81 29.41
N ILE A 262 -1.54 41.85 28.54
CA ILE A 262 -1.70 41.61 27.11
C ILE A 262 -0.66 40.59 26.70
N SER A 263 -1.12 39.43 26.26
CA SER A 263 -0.29 38.36 25.73
C SER A 263 -0.53 38.27 24.23
N TYR A 264 0.52 38.31 23.40
CA TYR A 264 0.34 38.30 21.95
C TYR A 264 1.32 37.38 21.22
N LEU A 265 0.86 36.86 20.09
CA LEU A 265 1.59 35.93 19.23
C LEU A 265 1.48 36.36 17.76
N GLU A 266 2.60 36.80 17.18
CA GLU A 266 2.65 37.23 15.77
C GLU A 266 2.03 36.19 14.82
N LYS A 267 1.12 36.62 13.93
CA LYS A 267 0.41 35.72 13.01
C LYS A 267 1.36 34.88 12.12
N ASN A 268 2.52 35.43 11.79
CA ASN A 268 3.56 34.73 11.01
C ASN A 268 4.26 33.61 11.79
N ARG A 269 4.47 33.79 13.09
CA ARG A 269 5.11 32.80 13.97
C ARG A 269 4.09 31.80 14.52
N ALA A 270 2.83 32.19 14.65
CA ALA A 270 1.77 31.38 15.25
C ALA A 270 1.58 30.02 14.56
N ALA A 271 1.69 30.00 13.23
CA ALA A 271 1.56 28.77 12.44
C ALA A 271 2.93 28.17 12.01
N ALA A 272 4.04 28.70 12.54
CA ALA A 272 5.37 28.23 12.18
C ALA A 272 5.61 26.84 12.79
N MET A 273 5.75 25.85 11.91
CA MET A 273 6.09 24.49 12.30
C MET A 273 7.60 24.34 12.43
N PRO A 274 8.09 23.57 13.42
CA PRO A 274 9.50 23.17 13.44
C PRO A 274 9.86 22.46 12.13
N PHE A 275 10.99 22.85 11.54
CA PHE A 275 11.47 22.28 10.26
C PHE A 275 11.59 20.75 10.31
N SER A 276 11.94 20.19 11.47
CA SER A 276 12.01 18.74 11.69
C SER A 276 10.68 18.02 11.45
N VAL A 277 9.55 18.60 11.85
CA VAL A 277 8.22 17.99 11.66
C VAL A 277 7.87 17.96 10.17
N VAL A 278 8.15 19.03 9.43
CA VAL A 278 7.93 19.09 7.98
C VAL A 278 8.77 18.02 7.27
N VAL A 279 10.05 17.89 7.65
CA VAL A 279 10.94 16.86 7.09
C VAL A 279 10.42 15.45 7.37
N VAL A 280 9.92 15.17 8.58
CA VAL A 280 9.35 13.86 8.93
C VAL A 280 8.11 13.54 8.08
N ILE A 281 7.20 14.50 7.87
CA ILE A 281 6.01 14.30 7.03
C ILE A 281 6.41 14.01 5.58
N LEU A 282 7.38 14.76 5.04
CA LEU A 282 7.88 14.54 3.68
C LEU A 282 8.59 13.19 3.53
N LEU A 283 9.42 12.79 4.51
CA LEU A 283 10.09 11.49 4.52
C LEU A 283 9.08 10.34 4.60
N ALA A 284 8.07 10.45 5.47
CA ALA A 284 7.00 9.46 5.57
C ALA A 284 6.24 9.32 4.25
N GLY A 285 5.89 10.44 3.60
CA GLY A 285 5.29 10.44 2.26
C GLY A 285 6.18 9.77 1.22
N GLY A 286 7.47 10.05 1.24
CA GLY A 286 8.47 9.44 0.34
C GLY A 286 8.61 7.93 0.53
N VAL A 287 8.59 7.45 1.78
CA VAL A 287 8.65 6.00 2.08
C VAL A 287 7.39 5.29 1.57
N VAL A 288 6.21 5.85 1.82
CA VAL A 288 4.94 5.29 1.31
C VAL A 288 4.93 5.27 -0.22
N MET A 289 5.47 6.31 -0.86
CA MET A 289 5.61 6.38 -2.30
C MET A 289 6.55 5.29 -2.85
N ALA A 290 7.72 5.10 -2.22
CA ALA A 290 8.67 4.07 -2.62
C ALA A 290 8.09 2.65 -2.50
N LEU A 291 7.38 2.37 -1.40
CA LEU A 291 6.70 1.09 -1.17
C LEU A 291 5.57 0.86 -2.18
N GLY A 292 4.76 1.90 -2.43
CA GLY A 292 3.68 1.84 -3.42
C GLY A 292 4.20 1.56 -4.83
N GLU A 293 5.28 2.22 -5.23
CA GLU A 293 5.93 2.02 -6.53
C GLU A 293 6.53 0.61 -6.67
N LEU A 294 7.13 0.09 -5.60
CA LEU A 294 7.61 -1.29 -5.56
C LEU A 294 6.47 -2.29 -5.74
N PHE A 295 5.35 -2.06 -5.06
CA PHE A 295 4.15 -2.91 -5.15
C PHE A 295 3.53 -2.90 -6.55
N VAL A 296 3.31 -1.71 -7.13
CA VAL A 296 2.78 -1.57 -8.50
C VAL A 296 3.68 -2.29 -9.51
N ARG A 297 5.00 -2.12 -9.39
CA ARG A 297 5.97 -2.78 -10.28
C ARG A 297 5.95 -4.29 -10.13
N TYR A 298 5.88 -4.80 -8.90
CA TYR A 298 5.79 -6.24 -8.64
C TYR A 298 4.53 -6.83 -9.26
N HIS A 299 3.36 -6.21 -9.00
CA HIS A 299 2.07 -6.68 -9.48
C HIS A 299 1.98 -6.67 -11.01
N LEU A 300 2.40 -5.57 -11.66
CA LEU A 300 2.36 -5.46 -13.13
C LEU A 300 3.34 -6.42 -13.81
N ARG A 301 4.53 -6.66 -13.24
CA ARG A 301 5.48 -7.65 -13.79
C ARG A 301 4.91 -9.06 -13.72
N HIS A 302 4.26 -9.40 -12.60
CA HIS A 302 3.63 -10.70 -12.43
C HIS A 302 2.49 -10.90 -13.45
N LEU A 303 1.59 -9.92 -13.57
CA LEU A 303 0.46 -9.96 -14.50
C LEU A 303 0.91 -10.01 -15.97
N ALA A 304 1.91 -9.20 -16.35
CA ALA A 304 2.48 -9.24 -17.70
C ALA A 304 3.16 -10.58 -18.03
N GLY A 305 3.82 -11.22 -17.04
CA GLY A 305 4.41 -12.54 -17.18
C GLY A 305 3.37 -13.61 -17.50
N ARG A 306 2.27 -13.65 -16.74
CA ARG A 306 1.15 -14.59 -16.98
C ARG A 306 0.49 -14.37 -18.34
N LEU A 307 0.28 -13.12 -18.75
CA LEU A 307 -0.23 -12.79 -20.08
C LEU A 307 0.68 -13.27 -21.20
N ASN A 308 2.01 -13.11 -21.05
CA ASN A 308 2.97 -13.58 -22.04
C ASN A 308 2.97 -15.11 -22.19
N LEU A 309 2.79 -15.86 -21.10
CA LEU A 309 2.64 -17.32 -21.16
C LEU A 309 1.41 -17.74 -21.96
N ILE A 310 0.30 -17.01 -21.80
CA ILE A 310 -0.92 -17.28 -22.57
C ILE A 310 -0.70 -16.97 -24.06
N LEU A 311 -0.12 -15.80 -24.37
CA LEU A 311 0.20 -15.42 -25.75
C LEU A 311 1.15 -16.42 -26.42
N ASP A 312 2.18 -16.88 -25.71
CA ASP A 312 3.12 -17.89 -26.21
C ASP A 312 2.41 -19.22 -26.49
N GLY A 313 1.53 -19.65 -25.59
CA GLY A 313 0.71 -20.84 -25.78
C GLY A 313 -0.18 -20.75 -27.02
N MET A 314 -0.82 -19.59 -27.24
CA MET A 314 -1.61 -19.33 -28.44
C MET A 314 -0.76 -19.40 -29.72
N THR A 315 0.44 -18.83 -29.72
CA THR A 315 1.35 -18.90 -30.88
C THR A 315 1.79 -20.32 -31.20
N ARG A 316 2.12 -21.13 -30.18
CA ARG A 316 2.53 -22.52 -30.40
C ARG A 316 1.40 -23.40 -30.95
N VAL A 317 0.16 -23.17 -30.53
CA VAL A 317 -1.01 -23.85 -31.11
C VAL A 317 -1.25 -23.42 -32.56
N MET A 318 -1.04 -22.14 -32.90
CA MET A 318 -1.10 -21.67 -34.30
C MET A 318 -0.03 -22.34 -35.17
N ASP A 319 1.15 -22.66 -34.61
CA ASP A 319 2.23 -23.37 -35.29
C ASP A 319 2.02 -24.91 -35.35
N GLY A 320 0.91 -25.42 -34.80
CA GLY A 320 0.48 -26.82 -34.93
C GLY A 320 0.71 -27.70 -33.70
N ASP A 321 1.29 -27.18 -32.62
CA ASP A 321 1.47 -27.93 -31.36
C ASP A 321 0.22 -27.83 -30.47
N LEU A 322 -0.65 -28.84 -30.55
CA LEU A 322 -1.87 -28.93 -29.74
C LEU A 322 -1.67 -29.51 -28.34
N ASN A 323 -0.45 -29.95 -28.00
CA ASN A 323 -0.15 -30.51 -26.68
C ASN A 323 0.23 -29.45 -25.65
N VAL A 324 0.33 -28.18 -26.06
CA VAL A 324 0.63 -27.08 -25.15
C VAL A 324 -0.46 -26.95 -24.09
N ARG A 325 -0.04 -26.87 -22.83
CA ARG A 325 -0.92 -26.62 -21.69
C ARG A 325 -0.39 -25.47 -20.87
N ILE A 326 -1.23 -24.45 -20.69
CA ILE A 326 -0.91 -23.30 -19.85
C ILE A 326 -1.25 -23.67 -18.40
N PRO A 327 -0.34 -23.47 -17.43
CA PRO A 327 -0.64 -23.72 -16.02
C PRO A 327 -1.76 -22.80 -15.55
N ALA A 328 -2.76 -23.37 -14.86
CA ALA A 328 -3.91 -22.64 -14.36
C ALA A 328 -4.33 -23.16 -12.98
N ASP A 329 -4.54 -22.26 -12.03
CA ASP A 329 -5.09 -22.61 -10.72
C ASP A 329 -6.63 -22.83 -10.81
N LYS A 330 -7.14 -23.77 -10.00
CA LYS A 330 -8.59 -24.01 -9.88
C LYS A 330 -9.30 -22.85 -9.19
N ASN A 331 -8.66 -22.21 -8.20
CA ASN A 331 -9.20 -21.06 -7.46
C ASN A 331 -8.55 -19.73 -7.87
N GLY A 332 -8.03 -19.68 -9.09
CA GLY A 332 -7.27 -18.55 -9.61
C GLY A 332 -8.12 -17.39 -10.13
N ASP A 333 -7.43 -16.43 -10.76
CA ASP A 333 -8.00 -15.19 -11.31
C ASP A 333 -8.59 -15.40 -12.71
N GLU A 334 -9.04 -14.31 -13.35
CA GLU A 334 -9.60 -14.34 -14.71
C GLU A 334 -8.60 -14.89 -15.74
N LEU A 335 -7.29 -14.72 -15.53
CA LEU A 335 -6.27 -15.31 -16.41
C LEU A 335 -6.20 -16.83 -16.24
N ASP A 336 -6.42 -17.36 -15.03
CA ASP A 336 -6.53 -18.81 -14.81
C ASP A 336 -7.76 -19.38 -15.52
N VAL A 337 -8.89 -18.65 -15.50
CA VAL A 337 -10.10 -19.05 -16.24
C VAL A 337 -9.82 -19.11 -17.75
N ILE A 338 -9.17 -18.09 -18.31
CA ILE A 338 -8.77 -18.05 -19.72
C ILE A 338 -7.84 -19.24 -20.05
N ALA A 339 -6.83 -19.49 -19.22
CA ALA A 339 -5.90 -20.59 -19.41
C ALA A 339 -6.60 -21.97 -19.41
N ARG A 340 -7.58 -22.19 -18.52
CA ARG A 340 -8.38 -23.43 -18.51
C ARG A 340 -9.20 -23.59 -19.78
N TYR A 341 -9.93 -22.56 -20.21
CA TYR A 341 -10.72 -22.63 -21.43
C TYR A 341 -9.85 -22.81 -22.68
N PHE A 342 -8.66 -22.20 -22.70
CA PHE A 342 -7.67 -22.43 -23.75
C PHE A 342 -7.22 -23.89 -23.79
N ASN A 343 -6.89 -24.49 -22.65
CA ASN A 343 -6.48 -25.90 -22.57
C ASN A 343 -7.61 -26.86 -23.00
N GLU A 344 -8.85 -26.58 -22.59
CA GLU A 344 -10.03 -27.34 -23.00
C GLU A 344 -10.26 -27.25 -24.51
N MET A 345 -10.13 -26.04 -25.08
CA MET A 345 -10.23 -25.81 -26.53
C MET A 345 -9.18 -26.62 -27.29
N CYS A 346 -7.92 -26.64 -26.83
CA CYS A 346 -6.86 -27.44 -27.44
C CYS A 346 -7.20 -28.93 -27.45
N THR A 347 -7.80 -29.42 -26.36
CA THR A 347 -8.19 -30.83 -26.23
C THR A 347 -9.32 -31.18 -27.19
N LYS A 348 -10.37 -30.35 -27.25
CA LYS A 348 -11.47 -30.54 -28.22
C LYS A 348 -10.99 -30.48 -29.66
N LEU A 349 -10.05 -29.57 -29.96
CA LEU A 349 -9.49 -29.44 -31.30
C LEU A 349 -8.72 -30.70 -31.72
N ASP A 350 -7.88 -31.26 -30.83
CA ASP A 350 -7.18 -32.53 -31.07
C ASP A 350 -8.16 -33.70 -31.28
N GLU A 351 -9.20 -33.81 -30.45
CA GLU A 351 -10.26 -34.81 -30.63
C GLU A 351 -10.99 -34.69 -31.98
N HIS A 352 -11.32 -33.46 -32.39
CA HIS A 352 -11.97 -33.20 -33.67
C HIS A 352 -11.07 -33.56 -34.86
N ILE A 353 -9.76 -33.27 -34.77
CA ILE A 353 -8.78 -33.67 -35.80
C ILE A 353 -8.71 -35.19 -35.90
N LYS A 354 -8.58 -35.90 -34.76
CA LYS A 354 -8.56 -37.37 -34.73
C LYS A 354 -9.82 -38.01 -35.29
N LYS A 355 -11.00 -37.51 -34.91
CA LYS A 355 -12.29 -37.98 -35.45
C LYS A 355 -12.38 -37.80 -36.96
N ARG A 356 -11.95 -36.63 -37.47
CA ARG A 356 -11.96 -36.36 -38.90
C ARG A 356 -11.00 -37.26 -39.67
N TYR A 357 -9.83 -37.53 -39.12
CA TYR A 357 -8.86 -38.45 -39.71
C TYR A 357 -9.38 -39.90 -39.77
N LEU A 358 -9.98 -40.39 -38.68
CA LEU A 358 -10.60 -41.72 -38.65
C LEU A 358 -11.75 -41.84 -39.66
N ALA A 359 -12.61 -40.84 -39.73
CA ALA A 359 -13.71 -40.81 -40.70
C ALA A 359 -13.21 -40.82 -42.15
N GLU A 360 -12.09 -40.14 -42.44
CA GLU A 360 -11.47 -40.15 -43.77
C GLU A 360 -10.91 -41.53 -44.14
N ILE A 361 -10.31 -42.25 -43.18
CA ILE A 361 -9.85 -43.64 -43.38
C ILE A 361 -11.03 -44.57 -43.62
N GLU A 362 -12.09 -44.49 -42.80
CA GLU A 362 -13.29 -45.31 -42.96
C GLU A 362 -13.96 -45.06 -44.31
N GLN A 363 -14.04 -43.79 -44.74
CA GLN A 363 -14.55 -43.43 -46.05
C GLN A 363 -13.71 -44.08 -47.17
N LYS A 364 -12.37 -44.01 -47.08
CA LYS A 364 -11.48 -44.62 -48.08
C LYS A 364 -11.63 -46.14 -48.16
N ASN A 365 -11.79 -46.81 -47.02
CA ASN A 365 -12.03 -48.25 -46.98
C ASN A 365 -13.39 -48.60 -47.60
N ALA A 366 -14.45 -47.87 -47.25
CA ALA A 366 -15.78 -48.08 -47.84
C ALA A 366 -15.80 -47.85 -49.35
N GLU A 367 -15.07 -46.84 -49.86
CA GLU A 367 -14.88 -46.60 -51.29
C GLU A 367 -14.20 -47.80 -51.97
N MET A 368 -13.19 -48.39 -51.33
CA MET A 368 -12.46 -49.56 -51.83
C MET A 368 -13.30 -50.83 -51.83
N ASP A 369 -14.05 -51.09 -50.75
CA ASP A 369 -14.98 -52.23 -50.65
C ASP A 369 -16.10 -52.14 -51.70
N ALA A 370 -16.64 -50.94 -51.91
CA ALA A 370 -17.66 -50.70 -52.92
C ALA A 370 -17.13 -51.00 -54.34
N LEU A 371 -15.89 -50.60 -54.64
CA LEU A 371 -15.24 -50.92 -55.92
C LEU A 371 -15.06 -52.44 -56.12
N GLN A 372 -14.64 -53.17 -55.07
CA GLN A 372 -14.50 -54.63 -55.14
C GLN A 372 -15.85 -55.35 -55.36
N SER A 373 -16.94 -54.82 -54.81
CA SER A 373 -18.27 -55.44 -54.90
C SER A 373 -18.91 -55.41 -56.31
N GLN A 374 -18.36 -54.62 -57.25
CA GLN A 374 -18.92 -54.48 -58.61
C GLN A 374 -18.78 -55.75 -59.48
N ILE A 375 -18.00 -56.75 -59.07
CA ILE A 375 -17.88 -58.05 -59.74
C ILE A 375 -18.56 -59.10 -58.85
N ASN A 376 -19.67 -59.72 -59.27
CA ASN A 376 -20.30 -60.81 -58.51
C ASN A 376 -19.51 -62.13 -58.70
N PRO A 377 -18.69 -62.54 -57.72
CA PRO A 377 -17.77 -63.64 -57.95
C PRO A 377 -18.48 -65.00 -57.91
N HIS A 378 -19.59 -65.08 -57.17
CA HIS A 378 -20.43 -66.26 -57.10
C HIS A 378 -21.17 -66.50 -58.43
N PHE A 379 -21.67 -65.44 -59.07
CA PHE A 379 -22.29 -65.55 -60.39
C PHE A 379 -21.30 -66.12 -61.41
N LEU A 380 -20.10 -65.53 -61.51
CA LEU A 380 -19.07 -65.96 -62.45
C LEU A 380 -18.64 -67.42 -62.24
N TYR A 381 -18.40 -67.86 -61.00
CA TYR A 381 -18.09 -69.26 -60.70
C TYR A 381 -19.22 -70.21 -61.13
N ASN A 382 -20.47 -69.88 -60.78
CA ASN A 382 -21.62 -70.70 -61.13
C ASN A 382 -21.84 -70.76 -62.64
N THR A 383 -21.62 -69.65 -63.36
CA THR A 383 -21.70 -69.62 -64.82
C THR A 383 -20.63 -70.53 -65.43
N LEU A 384 -19.38 -70.46 -64.96
CA LEU A 384 -18.29 -71.30 -65.46
C LEU A 384 -18.55 -72.79 -65.22
N GLU A 385 -19.04 -73.17 -64.05
CA GLU A 385 -19.41 -74.57 -63.76
C GLU A 385 -20.58 -75.06 -64.60
N ALA A 386 -21.61 -74.23 -64.83
CA ALA A 386 -22.72 -74.58 -65.71
C ALA A 386 -22.25 -74.84 -67.15
N VAL A 387 -21.38 -73.98 -67.69
CA VAL A 387 -20.79 -74.17 -69.03
C VAL A 387 -19.89 -75.42 -69.05
N ARG A 388 -19.12 -75.68 -67.99
CA ARG A 388 -18.29 -76.89 -67.86
C ARG A 388 -19.11 -78.16 -67.97
N MET A 389 -20.21 -78.24 -67.20
CA MET A 389 -21.10 -79.40 -67.23
C MET A 389 -21.73 -79.58 -68.62
N LYS A 390 -22.10 -78.48 -69.29
CA LYS A 390 -22.62 -78.55 -70.66
C LYS A 390 -21.59 -79.10 -71.66
N ALA A 391 -20.33 -78.69 -71.56
CA ALA A 391 -19.24 -79.22 -72.41
C ALA A 391 -19.04 -80.72 -72.20
N ILE A 392 -19.03 -81.18 -70.94
CA ILE A 392 -18.91 -82.61 -70.60
C ILE A 392 -20.07 -83.42 -71.19
N CYS A 393 -21.31 -82.94 -71.06
CA CYS A 393 -22.48 -83.61 -71.63
C CYS A 393 -22.44 -83.69 -73.16
N ASN A 394 -21.81 -82.72 -73.83
CA ASN A 394 -21.63 -82.71 -75.28
C ASN A 394 -20.45 -83.59 -75.75
N GLY A 395 -19.76 -84.28 -74.84
CA GLY A 395 -18.60 -85.11 -75.14
C GLY A 395 -17.28 -84.34 -75.30
N ASP A 396 -17.29 -83.02 -75.12
CA ASP A 396 -16.12 -82.16 -75.26
C ASP A 396 -15.32 -82.11 -73.96
N ARG A 397 -14.48 -83.14 -73.78
CA ARG A 397 -13.66 -83.31 -72.58
C ARG A 397 -12.53 -82.29 -72.46
N GLU A 398 -12.02 -81.78 -73.59
CA GLU A 398 -10.95 -80.79 -73.59
C GLU A 398 -11.44 -79.44 -73.09
N VAL A 399 -12.57 -78.95 -73.64
CA VAL A 399 -13.21 -77.71 -73.16
C VAL A 399 -13.67 -77.85 -71.70
N GLY A 400 -14.19 -79.03 -71.33
CA GLY A 400 -14.53 -79.33 -69.93
C GLY A 400 -13.35 -79.24 -68.96
N LYS A 401 -12.14 -79.66 -69.39
CA LYS A 401 -10.91 -79.55 -68.57
C LYS A 401 -10.44 -78.11 -68.47
N MET A 402 -10.48 -77.34 -69.56
CA MET A 402 -10.13 -75.91 -69.54
C MET A 402 -11.03 -75.11 -68.60
N LEU A 403 -12.35 -75.33 -68.68
CA LEU A 403 -13.31 -74.67 -67.81
C LEU A 403 -13.15 -75.07 -66.34
N TYR A 404 -12.75 -76.30 -66.06
CA TYR A 404 -12.38 -76.72 -64.71
C TYR A 404 -11.19 -75.95 -64.17
N SER A 405 -10.09 -75.86 -64.94
CA SER A 405 -8.89 -75.14 -64.51
C SER A 405 -9.15 -73.65 -64.32
N LEU A 406 -10.04 -73.06 -65.13
CA LEU A 406 -10.50 -71.69 -64.98
C LEU A 406 -11.38 -71.51 -63.72
N ALA A 407 -12.34 -72.40 -63.48
CA ALA A 407 -13.20 -72.35 -62.30
C ALA A 407 -12.41 -72.53 -61.00
N VAL A 408 -11.41 -73.41 -60.98
CA VAL A 408 -10.52 -73.61 -59.82
C VAL A 408 -9.68 -72.36 -59.55
N THR A 409 -9.06 -71.78 -60.58
CA THR A 409 -8.27 -70.55 -60.46
C THR A 409 -9.14 -69.39 -59.95
N PHE A 410 -10.32 -69.21 -60.54
CA PHE A 410 -11.22 -68.13 -60.16
C PHE A 410 -11.79 -68.30 -58.75
N ARG A 411 -12.18 -69.53 -58.37
CA ARG A 411 -12.63 -69.82 -57.00
C ARG A 411 -11.52 -69.60 -55.98
N ALA A 412 -10.28 -69.91 -56.33
CA ALA A 412 -9.15 -69.60 -55.47
C ALA A 412 -9.09 -68.09 -55.24
N GLN A 413 -9.28 -67.25 -56.26
CA GLN A 413 -9.19 -65.79 -56.13
C GLN A 413 -10.21 -65.18 -55.16
N ILE A 414 -11.37 -65.83 -55.00
CA ILE A 414 -12.48 -65.32 -54.18
C ILE A 414 -12.39 -65.74 -52.71
N LYS A 415 -11.74 -66.87 -52.41
CA LYS A 415 -11.71 -67.40 -51.04
C LYS A 415 -10.94 -66.49 -50.08
N GLU A 416 -11.52 -66.19 -48.92
CA GLU A 416 -11.04 -65.22 -47.92
C GLU A 416 -9.76 -65.62 -47.16
N ALA A 417 -9.19 -66.81 -47.36
CA ALA A 417 -7.98 -67.20 -46.66
C ALA A 417 -6.73 -66.57 -47.28
N ASP A 418 -6.06 -65.66 -46.55
CA ASP A 418 -4.80 -65.03 -46.97
C ASP A 418 -3.58 -65.98 -46.88
N ILE A 419 -3.66 -67.00 -46.01
CA ILE A 419 -2.63 -68.02 -45.81
C ILE A 419 -3.18 -69.39 -46.24
N ILE A 420 -2.47 -70.06 -47.15
CA ILE A 420 -2.81 -71.39 -47.67
C ILE A 420 -1.62 -72.35 -47.53
N THR A 421 -1.82 -73.64 -47.78
CA THR A 421 -0.69 -74.58 -47.81
C THR A 421 0.07 -74.47 -49.14
N LEU A 422 1.37 -74.76 -49.14
CA LEU A 422 2.17 -74.78 -50.36
C LEU A 422 1.58 -75.72 -51.41
N ALA A 423 1.00 -76.84 -51.00
CA ALA A 423 0.24 -77.74 -51.88
C ALA A 423 -0.91 -77.03 -52.61
N GLN A 424 -1.64 -76.17 -51.91
CA GLN A 424 -2.74 -75.39 -52.51
C GLN A 424 -2.20 -74.33 -53.48
N GLU A 425 -1.15 -73.61 -53.12
CA GLU A 425 -0.52 -72.60 -54.00
C GLU A 425 0.02 -73.24 -55.29
N LEU A 426 0.75 -74.36 -55.16
CA LEU A 426 1.25 -75.12 -56.31
C LEU A 426 0.13 -75.71 -57.15
N HIS A 427 -0.97 -76.15 -56.53
CA HIS A 427 -2.15 -76.60 -57.26
C HIS A 427 -2.78 -75.48 -58.08
N TYR A 428 -2.91 -74.27 -57.51
CA TYR A 428 -3.43 -73.11 -58.22
C TYR A 428 -2.51 -72.69 -59.36
N CYS A 429 -1.19 -72.61 -59.13
CA CYS A 429 -0.20 -72.34 -60.15
C CYS A 429 -0.27 -73.35 -61.30
N LYS A 430 -0.41 -74.65 -60.99
CA LYS A 430 -0.56 -75.70 -61.99
C LYS A 430 -1.83 -75.51 -62.81
N LYS A 431 -2.99 -75.25 -62.16
CA LYS A 431 -4.26 -75.02 -62.87
C LYS A 431 -4.20 -73.77 -63.74
N TYR A 432 -3.53 -72.73 -63.27
CA TYR A 432 -3.30 -71.52 -64.04
C TYR A 432 -2.43 -71.78 -65.29
N MET A 433 -1.30 -72.48 -65.13
CA MET A 433 -0.42 -72.83 -66.23
C MET A 433 -1.07 -73.80 -67.23
N GLU A 434 -1.93 -74.73 -66.79
CA GLU A 434 -2.71 -75.62 -67.67
C GLU A 434 -3.59 -74.82 -68.67
N LEU A 435 -4.12 -73.65 -68.26
CA LEU A 435 -4.89 -72.78 -69.18
C LEU A 435 -3.99 -72.21 -70.29
N PHE A 436 -2.75 -71.89 -69.95
CA PHE A 436 -1.77 -71.40 -70.91
C PHE A 436 -1.19 -72.50 -71.78
N GLU A 437 -1.00 -73.73 -71.26
CA GLU A 437 -0.65 -74.91 -72.07
C GLU A 437 -1.74 -75.19 -73.11
N PHE A 438 -3.02 -75.03 -72.74
CA PHE A 438 -4.12 -75.15 -73.69
C PHE A 438 -4.12 -74.01 -74.72
N ARG A 439 -3.85 -72.77 -74.30
CA ARG A 439 -3.81 -71.61 -75.22
C ARG A 439 -2.64 -71.67 -76.20
N TYR A 440 -1.49 -72.21 -75.78
CA TYR A 440 -0.25 -72.28 -76.54
C TYR A 440 0.15 -73.75 -76.80
N GLN A 441 -0.77 -74.50 -77.43
CA GLN A 441 -0.60 -75.93 -77.66
C GLN A 441 0.72 -76.25 -78.37
N GLY A 442 1.49 -77.17 -77.79
CA GLY A 442 2.77 -77.61 -78.33
C GLY A 442 3.92 -76.60 -78.25
N GLN A 443 3.65 -75.38 -77.75
CA GLN A 443 4.64 -74.30 -77.65
C GLN A 443 5.07 -74.00 -76.22
N PHE A 444 4.27 -74.40 -75.21
CA PHE A 444 4.56 -74.19 -73.80
C PHE A 444 4.42 -75.49 -73.00
N ARG A 445 5.27 -75.67 -71.97
CA ARG A 445 5.19 -76.77 -71.01
C ARG A 445 5.41 -76.29 -69.58
N ALA A 446 4.67 -76.85 -68.62
CA ALA A 446 4.83 -76.57 -67.21
C ALA A 446 5.27 -77.82 -66.42
N PHE A 447 6.23 -77.63 -65.52
CA PHE A 447 6.71 -78.65 -64.60
C PHE A 447 6.63 -78.14 -63.17
N VAL A 448 6.06 -78.94 -62.27
CA VAL A 448 5.95 -78.61 -60.84
C VAL A 448 6.47 -79.79 -60.04
N GLU A 449 7.52 -79.54 -59.27
CA GLU A 449 8.23 -80.53 -58.47
C GLU A 449 8.33 -80.01 -57.03
N CYS A 450 7.72 -80.72 -56.10
CA CYS A 450 7.77 -80.41 -54.68
C CYS A 450 7.90 -81.69 -53.86
N PRO A 451 8.95 -81.84 -53.04
CA PRO A 451 9.02 -82.91 -52.06
C PRO A 451 7.82 -82.89 -51.10
N GLU A 452 7.33 -84.06 -50.70
CA GLU A 452 6.11 -84.20 -49.89
C GLU A 452 6.20 -83.49 -48.53
N GLU A 453 7.42 -83.41 -47.97
CA GLU A 453 7.70 -82.76 -46.69
C GLU A 453 7.38 -81.25 -46.68
N TYR A 454 7.35 -80.59 -47.85
CA TYR A 454 7.07 -79.15 -47.95
C TYR A 454 5.61 -78.83 -48.29
N LEU A 455 4.79 -79.81 -48.66
CA LEU A 455 3.42 -79.59 -49.15
C LEU A 455 2.50 -78.87 -48.14
N GLN A 456 2.76 -79.05 -46.83
CA GLN A 456 1.94 -78.47 -45.77
C GLN A 456 2.51 -77.15 -45.20
N VAL A 457 3.60 -76.63 -45.77
CA VAL A 457 4.18 -75.35 -45.33
C VAL A 457 3.16 -74.22 -45.59
N PRO A 458 2.84 -73.39 -44.59
CA PRO A 458 1.96 -72.24 -44.79
C PRO A 458 2.66 -71.19 -45.64
N ILE A 459 1.95 -70.68 -46.66
CA ILE A 459 2.44 -69.67 -47.59
C ILE A 459 1.36 -68.62 -47.84
N ILE A 460 1.80 -67.39 -48.16
CA ILE A 460 0.91 -66.32 -48.63
C ILE A 460 0.32 -66.76 -49.97
N LYS A 461 -1.01 -66.72 -50.04
CA LYS A 461 -1.76 -67.08 -51.24
C LYS A 461 -1.40 -66.18 -52.43
N PHE A 462 -1.18 -66.77 -53.61
CA PHE A 462 -0.81 -66.12 -54.87
C PHE A 462 0.52 -65.37 -54.87
N VAL A 463 1.48 -65.78 -54.05
CA VAL A 463 2.83 -65.21 -54.14
C VAL A 463 3.57 -65.66 -55.41
N LEU A 464 3.30 -66.87 -55.93
CA LEU A 464 3.97 -67.40 -57.13
C LEU A 464 3.28 -66.96 -58.43
N GLN A 465 1.97 -66.70 -58.39
CA GLN A 465 1.19 -66.35 -59.57
C GLN A 465 1.74 -65.11 -60.32
N PRO A 466 2.12 -63.99 -59.69
CA PRO A 466 2.69 -62.82 -60.37
C PRO A 466 3.98 -63.15 -61.14
N VAL A 467 4.80 -64.09 -60.63
CA VAL A 467 6.03 -64.52 -61.31
C VAL A 467 5.71 -65.31 -62.57
N ILE A 468 4.72 -66.20 -62.50
CA ILE A 468 4.21 -66.96 -63.65
C ILE A 468 3.58 -66.01 -64.68
N GLU A 469 2.83 -65.01 -64.24
CA GLU A 469 2.25 -63.98 -65.10
C GLU A 469 3.31 -63.15 -65.81
N ASN A 470 4.35 -62.72 -65.08
CA ASN A 470 5.49 -62.02 -65.66
C ASN A 470 6.14 -62.82 -66.80
N TYR A 471 6.24 -64.14 -66.69
CA TYR A 471 6.72 -64.98 -67.77
C TYR A 471 5.82 -64.93 -69.01
N PHE A 472 4.50 -65.01 -68.86
CA PHE A 472 3.60 -64.95 -70.02
C PHE A 472 3.50 -63.55 -70.64
N ILE A 473 3.74 -62.49 -69.87
CA ILE A 473 3.73 -61.11 -70.38
C ILE A 473 5.06 -60.77 -71.08
N HIS A 474 6.19 -61.16 -70.49
CA HIS A 474 7.52 -60.69 -70.92
C HIS A 474 8.46 -61.80 -71.40
N GLY A 475 8.29 -63.03 -70.91
CA GLY A 475 9.24 -64.14 -71.11
C GLY A 475 8.93 -65.06 -72.28
N ILE A 476 7.65 -65.27 -72.61
CA ILE A 476 7.24 -66.22 -73.65
C ILE A 476 7.59 -65.72 -75.06
N ARG A 477 8.21 -66.57 -75.88
CA ARG A 477 8.60 -66.26 -77.26
C ARG A 477 7.99 -67.27 -78.23
N MET A 478 6.94 -66.84 -78.94
CA MET A 478 6.15 -67.70 -79.84
C MET A 478 6.92 -68.28 -81.04
N LYS A 479 8.15 -67.81 -81.30
CA LYS A 479 9.02 -68.32 -82.37
C LYS A 479 9.94 -69.45 -81.90
N GLU A 480 10.04 -69.66 -80.59
CA GLU A 480 10.92 -70.64 -79.96
C GLU A 480 10.08 -71.84 -79.46
N THR A 481 10.65 -73.05 -79.49
CA THR A 481 9.95 -74.31 -79.13
C THR A 481 10.28 -74.82 -77.73
N ASP A 482 11.09 -74.07 -76.99
CA ASP A 482 11.61 -74.39 -75.65
C ASP A 482 11.02 -73.50 -74.55
N ASN A 483 9.82 -72.94 -74.77
CA ASN A 483 9.13 -72.21 -73.71
C ASN A 483 8.66 -73.19 -72.61
N PHE A 484 9.21 -73.07 -71.41
CA PHE A 484 8.72 -73.82 -70.25
C PHE A 484 8.82 -73.00 -68.96
N ILE A 485 7.98 -73.35 -67.98
CA ILE A 485 8.12 -72.93 -66.58
C ILE A 485 8.39 -74.18 -65.74
N ARG A 486 9.40 -74.13 -64.88
CA ARG A 486 9.65 -75.14 -63.85
C ARG A 486 9.56 -74.50 -62.47
N ILE A 487 8.71 -75.05 -61.63
CA ILE A 487 8.60 -74.70 -60.21
C ILE A 487 9.21 -75.85 -59.41
N SER A 488 10.33 -75.59 -58.73
CA SER A 488 10.98 -76.54 -57.81
C SER A 488 10.99 -75.99 -56.40
N VAL A 489 10.77 -76.86 -55.42
CA VAL A 489 10.83 -76.52 -53.99
C VAL A 489 11.99 -77.25 -53.36
N GLU A 490 12.95 -76.49 -52.83
CA GLU A 490 14.15 -77.01 -52.19
C GLU A 490 14.37 -76.27 -50.88
N LYS A 491 14.93 -76.97 -49.88
CA LYS A 491 15.38 -76.33 -48.65
C LYS A 491 16.80 -75.84 -48.86
N GLU A 492 16.98 -74.53 -48.77
CA GLU A 492 18.30 -73.91 -48.77
C GLU A 492 18.70 -73.66 -47.30
N ASP A 493 19.80 -74.27 -46.85
CA ASP A 493 20.32 -74.05 -45.49
C ASP A 493 20.96 -72.64 -45.38
N GLY A 494 20.13 -71.64 -45.10
CA GLY A 494 20.48 -70.37 -44.44
C GLY A 494 21.27 -69.33 -45.24
N TYR A 495 20.60 -68.24 -45.61
CA TYR A 495 21.25 -66.94 -45.83
C TYR A 495 21.67 -66.37 -44.44
N PRO A 496 22.93 -65.98 -44.20
CA PRO A 496 23.34 -65.42 -42.93
C PRO A 496 22.63 -64.07 -42.68
N PRO A 497 22.29 -63.74 -41.42
CA PRO A 497 21.65 -62.46 -41.09
C PRO A 497 22.66 -61.33 -41.31
N GLY A 498 22.49 -60.52 -42.35
CA GLY A 498 23.36 -59.33 -42.52
C GLY A 498 23.43 -58.64 -43.89
N THR A 499 22.83 -59.14 -44.96
CA THR A 499 22.88 -58.45 -46.27
C THR A 499 21.53 -57.81 -46.62
N PRO A 500 21.45 -56.49 -46.88
CA PRO A 500 20.24 -55.83 -47.41
C PRO A 500 19.98 -56.28 -48.86
N PRO A 501 18.75 -56.07 -49.36
CA PRO A 501 18.19 -56.74 -50.54
C PRO A 501 18.92 -56.50 -51.86
#